data_AF-A0A0C3R3J9-F1
#
_entry.id   AF-A0A0C3R3J9-F1
#
_cell.length_a   1.000
_cell.length_b   1.000
_cell.length_c   1.000
_cell.angle_alpha   90.00
_cell.angle_beta   90.00
_cell.angle_gamma   90.00
#
_symmetry.space_group_name_H-M   'P 1'
#
loop_
_entity.id
_entity.type
_entity.pdbx_description
1 polymer ?
#
loop_
_entity_poly.entity_id
_entity_poly.type
_entity_poly.pdbx_seq_one_letter_code
_entity_poly.pdbx_strand_id
1 'polypeptide(L)' 'MTTHEELQQELEYLATTDLTVKSPRVQAWMEKAANHLRKDQLLPGQRFVVDKDTFCLKKVFIN' A
#
# COMPACT_ATOMS: atom_id res chain seq x y z
N MET A 1 1.55 -5.25 -25.02
CA MET A 1 2.64 -4.36 -24.56
C MET A 1 3.03 -4.87 -23.21
N THR A 2 4.26 -5.33 -23.14
CA THR A 2 4.79 -6.30 -22.18
C THR A 2 5.12 -5.63 -20.87
N THR A 3 4.77 -6.29 -19.76
CA THR A 3 5.09 -6.00 -18.35
C THR A 3 6.47 -5.40 -18.05
N HIS A 4 7.45 -5.55 -18.95
CA HIS A 4 8.77 -4.96 -18.83
C HIS A 4 8.78 -3.43 -18.91
N GLU A 5 7.99 -2.83 -19.81
CA GLU A 5 7.94 -1.36 -19.97
C GLU A 5 7.26 -0.71 -18.75
N GLU A 6 6.21 -1.34 -18.23
CA GLU A 6 5.52 -0.90 -17.00
C GLU A 6 6.45 -1.00 -15.77
N LEU A 7 7.23 -2.07 -15.66
CA LEU A 7 8.22 -2.23 -14.61
C LEU A 7 9.35 -1.21 -14.69
N GLN A 8 9.81 -0.89 -15.90
CA GLN A 8 10.88 0.08 -16.10
C GLN A 8 10.42 1.50 -15.74
N GLN A 9 9.24 1.92 -16.21
CA GLN A 9 8.64 3.21 -15.82
C GLN A 9 8.42 3.31 -14.33
N GLU A 10 8.02 2.22 -13.69
CA GLU A 10 7.89 2.16 -12.24
C GLU A 10 9.23 2.41 -11.56
N LEU A 11 10.29 1.70 -11.96
CA LEU A 11 11.61 1.86 -11.37
C LEU A 11 12.18 3.28 -11.55
N GLU A 12 12.01 3.87 -12.73
CA GLU A 12 12.43 5.26 -12.99
C GLU A 12 11.68 6.26 -12.10
N TYR A 13 10.38 6.04 -11.90
CA TYR A 13 9.58 6.84 -10.98
C TYR A 13 10.06 6.72 -9.53
N LEU A 14 10.37 5.49 -9.06
CA LEU A 14 10.86 5.27 -7.70
C LEU A 14 12.25 5.88 -7.47
N ALA A 15 13.11 5.89 -8.49
CA ALA A 15 14.46 6.44 -8.40
C ALA A 15 14.49 7.98 -8.35
N THR A 16 13.45 8.63 -8.89
CA THR A 16 13.40 10.09 -9.04
C THR A 16 12.45 10.79 -8.06
N THR A 17 11.58 10.03 -7.39
CA THR A 17 10.57 10.58 -6.48
C THR A 17 10.95 10.32 -5.03
N ASP A 18 10.89 11.35 -4.19
CA ASP A 18 11.01 11.19 -2.74
C ASP A 18 9.74 10.52 -2.18
N LEU A 19 9.83 9.20 -1.96
CA LEU A 19 8.72 8.38 -1.50
C LEU A 19 8.67 8.34 0.02
N THR A 20 7.87 9.23 0.58
CA THR A 20 7.59 9.22 2.02
C THR A 20 6.32 8.41 2.33
N VAL A 21 6.13 8.04 3.60
CA VAL A 21 4.90 7.40 4.09
C VAL A 21 3.63 8.25 3.87
N LYS A 22 3.80 9.54 3.56
CA LYS A 22 2.71 10.45 3.21
C LYS A 22 2.28 10.32 1.74
N SER A 23 3.07 9.66 0.90
CA SER A 23 2.73 9.42 -0.51
C SER A 23 1.52 8.49 -0.61
N PRO A 24 0.45 8.88 -1.34
CA PRO A 24 -0.72 8.02 -1.54
C PRO A 24 -0.36 6.65 -2.13
N ARG A 25 0.69 6.59 -2.96
CA ARG A 25 1.17 5.36 -3.56
C ARG A 25 1.81 4.42 -2.53
N VAL A 26 2.67 4.98 -1.68
CA VAL A 26 3.29 4.23 -0.57
C VAL A 26 2.21 3.73 0.39
N GLN A 27 1.19 4.55 0.67
CA GLN A 27 0.04 4.13 1.49
C GLN A 27 -0.72 2.97 0.85
N ALA A 28 -1.03 3.04 -0.44
CA ALA A 28 -1.68 1.95 -1.16
C ALA A 28 -0.85 0.66 -1.15
N TRP A 29 0.47 0.76 -1.26
CA TRP A 29 1.38 -0.37 -1.12
C TRP A 29 1.40 -0.94 0.30
N MET A 30 1.44 -0.09 1.33
CA MET A 30 1.37 -0.52 2.73
C MET A 30 0.07 -1.28 3.00
N GLU A 31 -1.06 -0.79 2.53
CA GLU A 31 -2.36 -1.47 2.66
C GLU A 31 -2.35 -2.80 1.91
N LYS A 32 -1.89 -2.81 0.65
CA LYS A 32 -1.85 -4.02 -0.17
C LYS A 32 -0.97 -5.09 0.48
N ALA A 33 0.23 -4.70 0.93
CA ALA A 33 1.17 -5.60 1.60
C ALA A 33 0.59 -6.13 2.91
N ALA A 34 0.00 -5.28 3.75
CA ALA A 34 -0.56 -5.72 5.03
C ALA A 34 -1.76 -6.66 4.85
N ASN A 35 -2.66 -6.36 3.91
CA ASN A 35 -3.82 -7.21 3.62
C ASN A 35 -3.46 -8.54 2.96
N HIS A 36 -2.26 -8.64 2.38
CA HIS A 36 -1.75 -9.89 1.82
C HIS A 36 -0.98 -10.71 2.86
N LEU A 37 -0.01 -10.07 3.54
CA LEU A 37 0.95 -10.75 4.43
C LEU A 37 0.43 -10.96 5.86
N ARG A 38 -0.48 -10.10 6.34
CA ARG A 38 -1.02 -10.14 7.72
C ARG A 38 -2.52 -10.48 7.74
N LYS A 39 -3.01 -11.14 6.70
CA LYS A 39 -4.44 -11.45 6.54
C LYS A 39 -4.98 -12.33 7.67
N ASP A 40 -4.13 -13.17 8.23
CA ASP A 40 -4.37 -14.01 9.42
C ASP A 40 -4.75 -13.19 10.67
N GLN A 41 -4.37 -11.91 10.72
CA GLN A 41 -4.69 -11.01 11.84
C GLN A 41 -6.04 -10.29 11.69
N LEU A 42 -6.76 -10.52 10.59
CA LEU A 42 -8.03 -9.86 10.27
C LEU A 42 -9.21 -10.78 10.58
N LEU A 43 -10.22 -10.25 11.26
CA LEU A 43 -11.51 -10.91 11.37
C LEU A 43 -12.26 -10.86 10.02
N PRO A 44 -13.29 -11.70 9.80
CA PRO A 44 -14.18 -11.56 8.66
C PRO A 44 -14.73 -10.13 8.56
N GLY A 45 -14.65 -9.53 7.38
CA GLY A 45 -15.06 -8.14 7.15
C GLY A 45 -14.06 -7.08 7.65
N GLN A 46 -12.85 -7.44 8.07
CA GLN A 46 -11.80 -6.46 8.39
C GLN A 46 -10.79 -6.26 7.26
N ARG A 47 -10.18 -5.08 7.23
CA ARG A 47 -9.09 -4.72 6.34
C ARG A 47 -8.08 -3.80 7.05
N PHE A 48 -6.80 -3.93 6.70
CA PHE A 48 -5.80 -2.93 7.03
C PHE A 48 -5.92 -1.72 6.09
N VAL A 49 -6.02 -0.53 6.66
CA VAL A 49 -6.10 0.76 5.95
C VAL A 49 -5.09 1.72 6.58
N VAL A 50 -4.45 2.59 5.80
CA VAL A 50 -3.59 3.63 6.35
C VAL A 50 -4.44 4.72 6.98
N ASP A 51 -4.12 5.07 8.21
CA ASP A 51 -4.64 6.24 8.89
C ASP A 51 -4.00 7.52 8.32
N LYS A 52 -4.80 8.47 7.85
CA LYS A 52 -4.30 9.67 7.14
C LYS A 52 -3.60 10.68 8.05
N ASP A 53 -3.88 10.64 9.35
CA ASP A 53 -3.32 11.58 10.31
C ASP A 53 -1.98 11.08 10.86
N THR A 54 -1.88 9.78 11.09
CA THR A 54 -0.69 9.14 11.69
C THR A 54 0.18 8.40 10.69
N PHE A 55 -0.30 8.18 9.45
CA PHE A 55 0.34 7.39 8.41
C PHE A 55 0.67 5.94 8.82
N CYS A 56 -0.04 5.43 9.84
CA CYS A 56 0.12 4.07 10.36
C CYS A 56 -1.02 3.15 9.89
N LEU A 57 -0.78 1.83 9.87
CA LEU A 57 -1.82 0.85 9.52
C LEU A 57 -2.78 0.63 10.70
N LYS A 58 -4.08 0.76 10.44
CA LYS A 58 -5.15 0.40 11.37
C LYS A 58 -6.06 -0.67 10.77
N LYS A 59 -6.66 -1.49 11.63
CA LYS A 59 -7.70 -2.45 11.24
C LYS A 59 -9.04 -1.73 11.25
N VAL A 60 -9.78 -1.81 10.16
CA VAL A 60 -11.13 -1.26 10.05
C VAL A 60 -12.08 -2.36 9.58
N PHE A 61 -13.32 -2.32 10.03
CA PHE A 61 -14.39 -3.12 9.44
C PHE A 61 -14.88 -2.42 8.17
N ILE A 62 -15.07 -3.19 7.11
CA ILE A 62 -15.69 -2.76 5.87
C ILE A 62 -17.10 -3.35 5.83
N ASN A 63 -18.09 -2.46 5.69
CA ASN A 63 -19.50 -2.83 5.49
C ASN A 63 -19.75 -3.27 4.05
#